data_AF-A0A6M3IIR5-F1
#
_entry.id   AF-A0A6M3IIR5-F1
#
_cell.length_a   1.000
_cell.length_b   1.000
_cell.length_c   1.000
_cell.angle_alpha   90.00
_cell.angle_beta   90.00
_cell.angle_gamma   90.00
#
_symmetry.space_group_name_H-M   'P 1'
#
loop_
_entity.id
_entity.type
_entity.pdbx_description
1 polymer ?
#
loop_
_entity_poly.entity_id
_entity_poly.type
_entity_poly.pdbx_seq_one_letter_code
_entity_poly.pdbx_strand_id
1 'polypeptide(L)'
;MRLLDLFCGAGGVAMGYHQAGFEVVGVDINPQPRFPFEFHQADALDFPLNGFDIIHASPPCQAYCALKTMPNLRKHEKLIPAVRYMLETWGGAWVIENVEGAKRELRDPIMLCGSMFGLCSNGYQVRRHRYFESNFPINVPISCAHGTRTMGIYGAKVRDIAKEKRHYAKPKETRGKPTGVVLPQKWGLEAMGVEWMNIKEASQSIPPAYTQYIGEQYNKSLNWTAKKRRQLA
;
A
#
# COMPACT_ATOMS: atom_id res chain seq x y z
N MET A 1 -8.34 -9.25 17.63
CA MET A 1 -8.12 -9.99 16.38
C MET A 1 -6.66 -9.83 16.00
N ARG A 2 -6.04 -10.89 15.52
CA ARG A 2 -4.62 -10.93 15.12
C ARG A 2 -4.52 -10.82 13.60
N LEU A 3 -3.65 -9.94 13.13
CA LEU A 3 -3.40 -9.71 11.71
C LEU A 3 -1.94 -10.02 11.36
N LEU A 4 -1.73 -10.74 10.27
CA LEU A 4 -0.41 -10.97 9.69
C LEU A 4 -0.19 -10.02 8.52
N ASP A 5 0.88 -9.23 8.58
CA ASP A 5 1.36 -8.36 7.49
C ASP A 5 2.54 -9.06 6.79
N LEU A 6 2.26 -9.69 5.65
CA LEU A 6 3.25 -10.37 4.82
C LEU A 6 3.90 -9.36 3.85
N PHE A 7 5.22 -9.45 3.71
CA PHE A 7 6.05 -8.48 2.97
C PHE A 7 5.97 -7.08 3.61
N CYS A 8 6.06 -7.03 4.93
CA CYS A 8 5.62 -5.88 5.74
C CYS A 8 6.43 -4.60 5.54
N GLY A 9 7.67 -4.70 5.03
CA GLY A 9 8.59 -3.58 4.97
C GLY A 9 8.70 -2.86 6.33
N ALA A 10 8.74 -1.52 6.30
CA ALA A 10 8.82 -0.72 7.52
C ALA A 10 7.47 -0.51 8.24
N GLY A 11 6.39 -1.21 7.83
CA GLY A 11 5.14 -1.29 8.59
C GLY A 11 4.12 -0.18 8.38
N GLY A 12 4.02 0.39 7.17
CA GLY A 12 2.95 1.36 6.87
C GLY A 12 1.57 0.69 6.82
N VAL A 13 1.49 -0.49 6.21
CA VAL A 13 0.32 -1.38 6.23
C VAL A 13 -0.04 -1.75 7.67
N ALA A 14 0.93 -2.32 8.39
CA ALA A 14 0.78 -2.72 9.79
C ALA A 14 0.24 -1.59 10.67
N MET A 15 0.78 -0.38 10.56
CA MET A 15 0.35 0.75 11.38
C MET A 15 -1.13 1.07 11.18
N GLY A 16 -1.64 1.02 9.94
CA GLY A 16 -3.05 1.27 9.67
C GLY A 16 -3.96 0.21 10.29
N TYR A 17 -3.59 -1.07 10.21
CA TYR A 17 -4.35 -2.12 10.88
C TYR A 17 -4.26 -2.01 12.40
N HIS A 18 -3.11 -1.65 12.96
CA HIS A 18 -3.01 -1.38 14.39
C HIS A 18 -3.97 -0.24 14.82
N GLN A 19 -4.03 0.85 14.04
CA GLN A 19 -4.98 1.95 14.25
C GLN A 19 -6.45 1.51 14.15
N ALA A 20 -6.75 0.44 13.39
CA ALA A 20 -8.07 -0.19 13.33
C ALA A 20 -8.33 -1.23 14.45
N GLY A 21 -7.42 -1.38 15.41
CA GLY A 21 -7.58 -2.23 16.60
C GLY A 21 -7.07 -3.66 16.47
N PHE A 22 -6.24 -3.96 15.46
CA PHE A 22 -5.63 -5.29 15.31
C PHE A 22 -4.32 -5.41 16.10
N GLU A 23 -4.06 -6.61 16.60
CA GLU A 23 -2.72 -7.02 17.05
C GLU A 23 -1.96 -7.48 15.80
N VAL A 24 -0.90 -6.76 15.43
CA VAL A 24 -0.23 -6.96 14.13
C VAL A 24 1.13 -7.63 14.30
N VAL A 25 1.36 -8.67 13.49
CA VAL A 25 2.66 -9.33 13.34
C VAL A 25 3.16 -9.12 11.91
N GLY A 26 4.40 -8.64 11.74
CA GLY A 26 5.02 -8.41 10.43
C GLY A 26 6.00 -9.50 10.04
N VAL A 27 6.02 -9.86 8.76
CA VAL A 27 6.98 -10.79 8.16
C VAL A 27 7.62 -10.17 6.93
N ASP A 28 8.95 -10.16 6.89
CA ASP A 28 9.73 -9.74 5.71
C ASP A 28 11.04 -10.52 5.65
N ILE A 29 11.53 -10.80 4.44
CA ILE A 29 12.80 -11.51 4.24
C ILE A 29 14.00 -10.64 4.66
N ASN A 30 13.86 -9.31 4.57
CA ASN A 30 14.88 -8.36 4.94
C ASN A 30 14.68 -7.92 6.40
N PRO A 31 15.74 -7.56 7.12
CA PRO A 31 15.60 -6.96 8.44
C PRO A 31 14.85 -5.62 8.34
N GLN A 32 13.86 -5.43 9.20
CA GLN A 32 13.04 -4.21 9.27
C GLN A 32 13.22 -3.51 10.63
N PRO A 33 14.36 -2.82 10.88
CA PRO A 33 14.68 -2.26 12.20
C PRO A 33 13.75 -1.11 12.64
N ARG A 34 12.92 -0.59 11.73
CA ARG A 34 11.91 0.45 11.98
C ARG A 34 10.49 -0.08 11.92
N PHE A 35 10.30 -1.41 11.82
CA PHE A 35 8.96 -1.99 11.95
C PHE A 35 8.46 -1.79 13.39
N PRO A 36 7.24 -1.27 13.60
CA PRO A 36 6.81 -0.80 14.92
C PRO A 36 6.17 -1.87 15.83
N PHE A 37 6.02 -3.12 15.37
CA PHE A 37 5.36 -4.20 16.12
C PHE A 37 6.21 -5.47 16.17
N GLU A 38 5.60 -6.59 16.56
CA GLU A 38 6.24 -7.91 16.49
C GLU A 38 6.68 -8.21 15.05
N PHE A 39 7.95 -8.58 14.87
CA PHE A 39 8.56 -8.81 13.56
C PHE A 39 9.27 -10.16 13.50
N HIS A 40 9.04 -10.89 12.42
CA HIS A 40 9.76 -12.11 12.09
C HIS A 40 10.49 -11.94 10.76
N GLN A 41 11.81 -12.15 10.77
CA GLN A 41 12.59 -12.19 9.54
C GLN A 41 12.49 -13.58 8.91
N ALA A 42 11.61 -13.75 7.93
CA ALA A 42 11.35 -15.02 7.26
C ALA A 42 10.84 -14.81 5.83
N ASP A 43 10.84 -15.88 5.03
CA ASP A 43 10.12 -15.87 3.76
C ASP A 43 8.61 -15.88 4.02
N ALA A 44 7.88 -14.94 3.41
CA ALA A 44 6.45 -14.81 3.57
C ALA A 44 5.66 -15.98 2.96
N LEU A 45 6.22 -16.71 1.99
CA LEU A 45 5.57 -17.89 1.40
C LEU A 45 5.70 -19.14 2.28
N ASP A 46 6.67 -19.17 3.20
CA ASP A 46 6.93 -20.30 4.09
C ASP A 46 6.47 -20.05 5.53
N PHE A 47 6.01 -18.82 5.85
CA PHE A 47 5.62 -18.46 7.20
C PHE A 47 4.28 -19.10 7.60
N PRO A 48 4.15 -19.66 8.83
CA PRO A 48 2.90 -20.28 9.28
C PRO A 48 1.76 -19.26 9.41
N LEU A 49 0.61 -19.59 8.80
CA LEU A 49 -0.57 -18.70 8.74
C LEU A 49 -1.60 -18.99 9.85
N ASN A 50 -1.40 -20.05 10.65
CA ASN A 50 -2.32 -20.43 11.72
C ASN A 50 -2.30 -19.41 12.88
N GLY A 51 -3.48 -19.16 13.47
CA GLY A 51 -3.61 -18.26 14.61
C GLY A 51 -3.76 -16.77 14.27
N PHE A 52 -4.01 -16.46 12.99
CA PHE A 52 -4.40 -15.13 12.52
C PHE A 52 -5.86 -15.14 12.07
N ASP A 53 -6.54 -14.00 12.22
CA ASP A 53 -7.93 -13.81 11.81
C ASP A 53 -8.02 -13.23 10.38
N ILE A 54 -7.00 -12.48 9.98
CA ILE A 54 -6.90 -11.80 8.70
C ILE A 54 -5.43 -11.66 8.28
N ILE A 55 -5.17 -11.72 6.98
CA ILE A 55 -3.82 -11.56 6.42
C ILE A 55 -3.81 -10.45 5.37
N HIS A 56 -2.84 -9.55 5.47
CA HIS A 56 -2.51 -8.62 4.41
C HIS A 56 -1.20 -9.05 3.75
N ALA A 57 -1.13 -8.99 2.42
CA ALA A 57 0.10 -9.29 1.69
C ALA A 57 0.41 -8.20 0.66
N SER A 58 1.63 -7.68 0.67
CA SER A 58 2.13 -6.69 -0.29
C SER A 58 3.28 -7.25 -1.16
N PRO A 59 3.03 -8.28 -2.00
CA PRO A 59 4.10 -8.96 -2.72
C PRO A 59 4.92 -8.00 -3.62
N PRO A 60 6.24 -8.24 -3.76
CA PRO A 60 7.15 -7.43 -4.57
C PRO A 60 6.60 -7.07 -5.97
N CYS A 61 6.65 -5.78 -6.32
CA CYS A 61 6.03 -5.23 -7.53
C CYS A 61 7.00 -4.97 -8.71
N GLN A 62 8.29 -5.31 -8.56
CA GLN A 62 9.36 -4.95 -9.51
C GLN A 62 9.10 -5.50 -10.91
N ALA A 63 8.49 -6.69 -11.03
CA ALA A 63 8.08 -7.30 -12.29
C ALA A 63 7.02 -6.46 -13.06
N TYR A 64 6.26 -5.63 -12.35
CA TYR A 64 5.14 -4.85 -12.87
C TYR A 64 5.46 -3.37 -13.07
N CYS A 65 6.57 -2.90 -12.51
CA CYS A 65 7.04 -1.52 -12.66
C CYS A 65 7.82 -1.26 -13.95
N ALA A 66 7.76 -2.17 -14.94
CA ALA A 66 8.60 -2.21 -16.13
C ALA A 66 8.89 -0.82 -16.74
N LEU A 67 10.07 -0.29 -16.43
CA LEU A 67 10.75 0.65 -17.31
C LEU A 67 11.07 -0.14 -18.56
N LYS A 68 10.34 0.09 -19.65
CA LYS A 68 10.56 -0.49 -20.99
C LYS A 68 11.98 -0.28 -21.55
N THR A 69 12.88 0.40 -20.82
CA THR A 69 14.16 0.92 -21.27
C THR A 69 15.38 0.38 -20.51
N MET A 70 15.25 -0.64 -19.64
CA MET A 70 16.41 -1.24 -18.94
C MET A 70 16.75 -2.65 -19.48
N PRO A 71 17.92 -2.84 -20.13
CA PRO A 71 18.32 -4.12 -20.74
C PRO A 71 18.57 -5.27 -19.75
N ASN A 72 18.80 -4.96 -18.47
CA ASN A 72 19.08 -5.95 -17.41
C ASN A 72 17.83 -6.28 -16.60
N LEU A 73 16.74 -6.63 -17.28
CA LEU A 73 15.54 -7.12 -16.63
C LEU A 73 15.85 -8.51 -16.04
N ARG A 74 16.35 -8.55 -14.80
CA ARG A 74 16.22 -9.77 -13.99
C ARG A 74 14.75 -10.15 -14.08
N LYS A 75 14.46 -11.39 -14.50
CA LYS A 75 13.10 -11.94 -14.52
C LYS A 75 12.59 -11.93 -13.09
N HIS A 76 12.04 -10.80 -12.65
CA HIS A 76 11.44 -10.68 -11.34
C HIS A 76 10.18 -11.55 -11.36
N GLU A 77 10.12 -12.49 -10.43
CA GLU A 77 9.01 -13.43 -10.33
C GLU A 77 7.71 -12.69 -9.95
N LYS A 78 6.63 -13.10 -10.59
CA LYS A 78 5.29 -12.57 -10.32
C LYS A 78 4.69 -13.34 -9.16
N LEU A 79 4.77 -12.79 -7.95
CA LEU A 79 4.35 -13.50 -6.73
C LEU A 79 2.85 -13.43 -6.41
N ILE A 80 2.08 -12.55 -7.06
CA ILE A 80 0.64 -12.40 -6.81
C ILE A 80 -0.14 -13.72 -6.94
N PRO A 81 0.03 -14.55 -8.00
CA PRO A 81 -0.66 -15.84 -8.10
C PRO A 81 -0.31 -16.82 -6.98
N ALA A 82 0.97 -16.92 -6.60
CA ALA A 82 1.43 -17.82 -5.55
C ALA A 82 0.89 -17.40 -4.18
N VAL A 83 0.99 -16.10 -3.86
CA VAL A 83 0.44 -15.53 -2.62
C VAL A 83 -1.07 -15.74 -2.56
N ARG A 84 -1.80 -15.51 -3.65
CA ARG A 84 -3.26 -15.75 -3.68
C ARG A 84 -3.60 -17.21 -3.42
N TYR A 85 -2.93 -18.14 -4.10
CA TYR A 85 -3.16 -19.58 -3.89
C TYR A 85 -2.93 -19.98 -2.43
N MET A 86 -1.86 -19.48 -1.81
CA MET A 86 -1.56 -19.70 -0.40
C MET A 86 -2.69 -19.17 0.51
N LEU A 87 -3.16 -17.93 0.28
CA LEU A 87 -4.23 -17.31 1.06
C LEU A 87 -5.59 -18.01 0.88
N GLU A 88 -5.92 -18.42 -0.35
CA GLU A 88 -7.13 -19.19 -0.66
C GLU A 88 -7.10 -20.58 -0.01
N THR A 89 -5.93 -21.24 0.01
CA THR A 89 -5.72 -22.53 0.67
C THR A 89 -5.85 -22.42 2.19
N TRP A 90 -5.34 -21.33 2.78
CA TRP A 90 -5.49 -21.04 4.21
C TRP A 90 -6.95 -20.77 4.60
N GLY A 91 -7.73 -20.12 3.72
CA GLY A 91 -9.19 -20.05 3.81
C GLY A 91 -9.77 -18.96 4.72
N GLY A 92 -8.95 -18.12 5.34
CA GLY A 92 -9.40 -16.97 6.15
C GLY A 92 -9.62 -15.67 5.36
N ALA A 93 -9.82 -14.56 6.06
CA ALA A 93 -9.98 -13.25 5.43
C ALA A 93 -8.64 -12.69 4.96
N TRP A 94 -8.56 -12.15 3.75
CA TRP A 94 -7.29 -11.66 3.23
C TRP A 94 -7.41 -10.45 2.31
N VAL A 95 -6.29 -9.73 2.18
CA VAL A 95 -6.11 -8.59 1.29
C VAL A 95 -4.74 -8.71 0.59
N ILE A 96 -4.72 -8.52 -0.73
CA ILE A 96 -3.48 -8.39 -1.52
C ILE A 96 -3.39 -6.94 -2.03
N GLU A 97 -2.31 -6.25 -1.70
CA GLU A 97 -2.00 -4.91 -2.19
C GLU A 97 -0.99 -4.96 -3.34
N ASN A 98 -1.18 -4.08 -4.34
CA ASN A 98 -0.13 -3.81 -5.30
C ASN A 98 -0.25 -2.46 -6.03
N VAL A 99 0.75 -2.18 -6.88
CA VAL A 99 0.81 -0.98 -7.72
C VAL A 99 -0.09 -1.07 -8.95
N GLU A 100 -0.35 0.07 -9.59
CA GLU A 100 -1.16 0.17 -10.82
C GLU A 100 -0.71 -0.76 -11.96
N GLY A 101 0.60 -0.94 -12.13
CA GLY A 101 1.16 -1.84 -13.14
C GLY A 101 0.76 -3.31 -12.95
N ALA A 102 0.39 -3.72 -11.74
CA ALA A 102 -0.05 -5.08 -11.41
C ALA A 102 -1.57 -5.24 -11.43
N LYS A 103 -2.35 -4.18 -11.73
CA LYS A 103 -3.83 -4.20 -11.68
C LYS A 103 -4.45 -5.37 -12.46
N ARG A 104 -3.87 -5.75 -13.60
CA ARG A 104 -4.38 -6.86 -14.44
C ARG A 104 -4.19 -8.24 -13.83
N GLU A 105 -3.33 -8.38 -12.82
CA GLU A 105 -3.09 -9.62 -12.09
C GLU A 105 -4.00 -9.75 -10.86
N LEU A 106 -4.65 -8.65 -10.46
CA LEU A 106 -5.56 -8.60 -9.33
C LEU A 106 -6.99 -8.87 -9.80
N ARG A 107 -7.76 -9.59 -8.99
CA ARG A 107 -9.19 -9.88 -9.23
C ARG A 107 -10.04 -8.78 -8.59
N ASP A 108 -10.92 -8.16 -9.37
CA ASP A 108 -11.85 -7.11 -8.95
C ASP A 108 -11.29 -6.08 -7.94
N PRO A 109 -10.08 -5.51 -8.16
CA PRO A 109 -9.45 -4.70 -7.15
C PRO A 109 -10.12 -3.33 -7.00
N ILE A 110 -10.25 -2.87 -5.76
CA ILE A 110 -10.52 -1.45 -5.49
C ILE A 110 -9.22 -0.63 -5.61
N MET A 111 -9.36 0.67 -5.85
CA MET A 111 -8.22 1.59 -5.83
C MET A 111 -8.40 2.61 -4.71
N LEU A 112 -7.38 2.75 -3.85
CA LEU A 112 -7.31 3.79 -2.83
C LEU A 112 -6.21 4.81 -3.16
N CYS A 113 -6.44 6.06 -2.75
CA CYS A 113 -5.53 7.18 -2.96
C CYS A 113 -5.52 8.13 -1.76
N GLY A 114 -4.42 8.85 -1.55
CA GLY A 114 -4.25 9.75 -0.42
C GLY A 114 -5.24 10.91 -0.42
N SER A 115 -5.66 11.35 -1.61
CA SER A 115 -6.74 12.34 -1.75
C SER A 115 -8.06 11.89 -1.13
N MET A 116 -8.34 10.58 -1.10
CA MET A 116 -9.57 10.05 -0.50
C MET A 116 -9.61 10.19 1.02
N PHE A 117 -8.45 10.41 1.64
CA PHE A 117 -8.27 10.50 3.10
C PHE A 117 -7.74 11.88 3.53
N GLY A 118 -7.78 12.88 2.64
CA GLY A 118 -7.28 14.23 2.94
C GLY A 118 -5.78 14.32 3.22
N LEU A 119 -4.99 13.31 2.83
CA LEU A 119 -3.56 13.25 3.13
C LEU A 119 -2.80 14.37 2.44
N CYS A 120 -2.21 15.26 3.24
CA CYS A 120 -1.46 16.39 2.73
C CYS A 120 -0.39 16.88 3.70
N SER A 121 0.64 17.55 3.17
CA SER A 121 1.56 18.38 3.93
C SER A 121 1.93 19.59 3.08
N ASN A 122 2.03 20.77 3.71
CA ASN A 122 2.38 22.04 3.06
C ASN A 122 1.51 22.36 1.82
N GLY A 123 0.23 21.98 1.89
CA GLY A 123 -0.75 22.19 0.81
C GLY A 123 -0.57 21.26 -0.41
N TYR A 124 0.27 20.24 -0.33
CA TYR A 124 0.41 19.21 -1.37
C TYR A 124 -0.33 17.94 -0.98
N GLN A 125 -1.28 17.53 -1.82
CA GLN A 125 -2.05 16.29 -1.62
C GLN A 125 -1.20 15.06 -2.01
N VAL A 126 -1.29 13.96 -1.27
CA VAL A 126 -0.61 12.70 -1.62
C VAL A 126 -1.33 12.00 -2.77
N ARG A 127 -0.62 11.86 -3.90
CA ARG A 127 -1.02 10.94 -4.97
C ARG A 127 -0.22 9.65 -4.87
N ARG A 128 -0.87 8.63 -4.35
CA ARG A 128 -0.33 7.27 -4.27
C ARG A 128 -1.44 6.26 -4.53
N HIS A 129 -1.74 6.02 -5.81
CA HIS A 129 -2.72 5.01 -6.19
C HIS A 129 -2.20 3.63 -5.82
N ARG A 130 -3.03 2.86 -5.13
CA ARG A 130 -2.80 1.45 -4.80
C ARG A 130 -4.06 0.65 -4.96
N TYR A 131 -3.87 -0.59 -5.39
CA TYR A 131 -4.94 -1.50 -5.74
C TYR A 131 -4.98 -2.63 -4.71
N PHE A 132 -6.19 -2.96 -4.27
CA PHE A 132 -6.43 -3.95 -3.23
C PHE A 132 -7.44 -4.98 -3.74
N GLU A 133 -7.02 -6.24 -3.76
CA GLU A 133 -7.88 -7.40 -3.95
C GLU A 133 -8.18 -8.01 -2.57
N SER A 134 -9.42 -8.43 -2.33
CA SER A 134 -9.83 -9.05 -1.08
C SER A 134 -10.94 -10.07 -1.30
N ASN A 135 -11.07 -11.04 -0.40
CA ASN A 135 -12.20 -12.00 -0.39
C ASN A 135 -13.42 -11.52 0.42
N PHE A 136 -13.38 -10.29 0.93
CA PHE A 136 -14.50 -9.63 1.60
C PHE A 136 -14.74 -8.25 0.95
N PRO A 137 -15.98 -7.73 0.99
CA PRO A 137 -16.32 -6.48 0.32
C PRO A 137 -15.62 -5.29 0.99
N ILE A 138 -15.02 -4.42 0.17
CA ILE A 138 -14.46 -3.14 0.59
C ILE A 138 -15.07 -2.06 -0.29
N ASN A 139 -15.68 -1.06 0.32
CA ASN A 139 -16.24 0.07 -0.43
C ASN A 139 -15.14 1.08 -0.76
N VAL A 140 -15.25 1.77 -1.90
CA VAL A 140 -14.41 2.95 -2.15
C VAL A 140 -15.04 4.14 -1.42
N PRO A 141 -14.31 4.86 -0.53
CA PRO A 141 -14.92 5.87 0.34
C PRO A 141 -15.45 7.07 -0.44
N ILE A 142 -14.64 7.62 -1.35
CA ILE A 142 -14.98 8.74 -2.23
C ILE A 142 -14.19 8.64 -3.54
N SER A 143 -14.60 9.37 -4.57
CA SER A 143 -13.84 9.48 -5.80
C SER A 143 -12.47 10.14 -5.57
N CYS A 144 -11.46 9.63 -6.27
CA CYS A 144 -10.12 10.21 -6.25
C CYS A 144 -10.10 11.58 -6.94
N ALA A 145 -9.61 12.61 -6.26
CA ALA A 145 -9.53 13.97 -6.79
C ALA A 145 -8.19 14.63 -6.42
N HIS A 146 -7.48 15.18 -7.41
CA HIS A 146 -6.20 15.85 -7.19
C HIS A 146 -6.23 17.29 -7.70
N GLY A 147 -5.73 18.22 -6.89
CA GLY A 147 -5.58 19.61 -7.26
C GLY A 147 -4.28 19.91 -8.02
N THR A 148 -3.89 21.19 -8.02
CA THR A 148 -2.70 21.70 -8.73
C THR A 148 -1.38 21.52 -7.96
N ARG A 149 -1.48 21.14 -6.68
CA ARG A 149 -0.37 20.80 -5.77
C ARG A 149 -0.54 19.36 -5.32
N THR A 150 0.23 18.47 -5.94
CA THR A 150 0.14 17.03 -5.71
C THR A 150 1.52 16.47 -5.57
N MET A 151 1.80 15.78 -4.47
CA MET A 151 3.07 15.12 -4.24
C MET A 151 3.01 13.62 -4.48
N GLY A 152 4.15 13.04 -4.83
CA GLY A 152 4.38 11.61 -4.92
C GLY A 152 5.71 11.25 -4.31
N ILE A 153 5.77 10.09 -3.65
CA ILE A 153 6.96 9.61 -2.94
C ILE A 153 7.46 8.37 -3.68
N TYR A 154 8.52 8.51 -4.47
CA TYR A 154 9.04 7.45 -5.35
C TYR A 154 10.55 7.52 -5.45
N GLY A 155 11.21 6.35 -5.45
CA GLY A 155 12.67 6.26 -5.65
C GLY A 155 13.46 7.13 -4.67
N ALA A 156 13.09 7.08 -3.38
CA ALA A 156 13.69 7.87 -2.30
C ALA A 156 13.58 9.41 -2.47
N LYS A 157 12.60 9.89 -3.24
CA LYS A 157 12.37 11.34 -3.47
C LYS A 157 10.90 11.68 -3.30
N VAL A 158 10.64 12.90 -2.81
CA VAL A 158 9.32 13.53 -2.85
C VAL A 158 9.29 14.49 -4.03
N ARG A 159 8.26 14.39 -4.87
CA ARG A 159 8.13 15.20 -6.08
C ARG A 159 6.78 15.87 -6.16
N ASP A 160 6.74 17.12 -6.60
CA ASP A 160 5.53 17.77 -7.10
C ASP A 160 5.16 17.15 -8.46
N ILE A 161 4.27 16.17 -8.42
CA ILE A 161 3.79 15.42 -9.58
C ILE A 161 3.00 16.32 -10.53
N ALA A 162 2.27 17.31 -10.01
CA ALA A 162 1.50 18.22 -10.85
C ALA A 162 2.44 19.11 -11.67
N LYS A 163 3.48 19.67 -11.05
CA LYS A 163 4.51 20.44 -11.75
C LYS A 163 5.38 19.58 -12.66
N GLU A 164 5.73 18.37 -12.24
CA GLU A 164 6.49 17.43 -13.07
C GLU A 164 5.71 17.07 -14.34
N LYS A 165 4.42 16.77 -14.25
CA LYS A 165 3.54 16.55 -15.41
C LYS A 165 3.50 17.77 -16.34
N ARG A 166 3.27 18.97 -15.79
CA ARG A 166 3.27 20.23 -16.58
C ARG A 166 4.62 20.46 -17.27
N HIS A 167 5.72 20.09 -16.63
CA HIS A 167 7.04 20.20 -17.22
C HIS A 167 7.22 19.24 -18.40
N TYR A 168 6.85 17.96 -18.23
CA TYR A 168 7.01 16.95 -19.27
C TYR A 168 6.01 17.06 -20.43
N ALA A 169 4.91 17.80 -20.26
CA ALA A 169 3.99 18.14 -21.35
C ALA A 169 4.58 19.14 -22.37
N LYS A 170 5.69 19.84 -22.03
CA LYS A 170 6.36 20.76 -22.96
C LYS A 170 7.12 20.01 -24.08
N PRO A 171 7.21 20.55 -25.30
CA PRO A 171 8.02 19.98 -26.39
C PRO A 171 9.47 19.80 -25.97
N LYS A 172 10.10 18.69 -26.38
CA LYS A 172 11.45 18.30 -25.92
C LYS A 172 12.51 19.36 -26.25
N GLU A 173 12.31 20.08 -27.34
CA GLU A 173 13.17 21.13 -27.89
C GLU A 173 13.20 22.38 -26.99
N THR A 174 12.12 22.65 -26.26
CA THR A 174 11.97 23.82 -25.37
C THR A 174 11.95 23.42 -23.88
N ARG A 175 11.82 22.13 -23.60
CA ARG A 175 11.76 21.56 -22.26
C ARG A 175 13.18 21.46 -21.68
N GLY A 176 13.60 22.55 -21.02
CA GLY A 176 14.81 22.59 -20.20
C GLY A 176 14.79 21.59 -19.04
N LYS A 177 15.66 21.76 -18.03
CA LYS A 177 15.70 20.85 -16.87
C LYS A 177 14.48 21.04 -15.95
N PRO A 178 13.94 19.97 -15.33
CA PRO A 178 12.84 20.08 -14.37
C PRO A 178 13.31 20.70 -13.05
N THR A 179 13.25 22.02 -12.93
CA THR A 179 13.63 22.77 -11.72
C THR A 179 12.46 22.89 -10.73
N GLY A 180 12.78 22.78 -9.43
CA GLY A 180 11.80 22.93 -8.35
C GLY A 180 10.67 21.90 -8.37
N VAL A 181 10.93 20.69 -8.88
CA VAL A 181 10.00 19.54 -8.79
C VAL A 181 10.26 18.69 -7.55
N VAL A 182 11.47 18.72 -7.00
CA VAL A 182 11.81 17.98 -5.78
C VAL A 182 11.35 18.78 -4.57
N LEU A 183 10.61 18.13 -3.68
CA LEU A 183 10.10 18.69 -2.45
C LEU A 183 10.91 18.17 -1.25
N PRO A 184 10.87 18.85 -0.08
CA PRO A 184 11.48 18.34 1.15
C PRO A 184 10.97 16.95 1.50
N GLN A 185 11.89 16.04 1.88
CA GLN A 185 11.54 14.66 2.22
C GLN A 185 10.55 14.58 3.38
N LYS A 186 10.73 15.46 4.38
CA LYS A 186 9.86 15.58 5.55
C LYS A 186 8.39 15.74 5.18
N TRP A 187 8.09 16.52 4.14
CA TRP A 187 6.70 16.71 3.69
C TRP A 187 6.07 15.41 3.20
N GLY A 188 6.84 14.54 2.55
CA GLY A 188 6.34 13.24 2.11
C GLY A 188 6.10 12.27 3.27
N LEU A 189 7.00 12.26 4.27
CA LEU A 189 6.85 11.46 5.49
C LEU A 189 5.62 11.90 6.29
N GLU A 190 5.49 13.20 6.55
CA GLU A 190 4.34 13.81 7.24
C GLU A 190 3.03 13.53 6.49
N ALA A 191 3.00 13.79 5.17
CA ALA A 191 1.76 13.63 4.42
C ALA A 191 1.31 12.17 4.31
N MET A 192 2.24 11.22 4.34
CA MET A 192 1.91 9.79 4.37
C MET A 192 1.61 9.27 5.78
N GLY A 193 1.93 10.01 6.85
CA GLY A 193 1.84 9.55 8.24
C GLY A 193 2.80 8.41 8.54
N VAL A 194 4.05 8.51 8.08
CA VAL A 194 5.09 7.48 8.20
C VAL A 194 6.43 8.04 8.72
N GLU A 195 6.39 8.99 9.63
CA GLU A 195 7.55 9.74 10.11
C GLU A 195 8.61 8.89 10.82
N TRP A 196 8.28 7.67 11.25
CA TRP A 196 9.26 6.72 11.79
C TRP A 196 10.14 6.09 10.71
N MET A 197 9.74 6.17 9.44
CA MET A 197 10.47 5.61 8.30
C MET A 197 11.52 6.57 7.75
N ASN A 198 12.54 6.01 7.11
CA ASN A 198 13.36 6.80 6.19
C ASN A 198 12.66 6.94 4.82
N ILE A 199 13.15 7.86 3.96
CA ILE A 199 12.51 8.11 2.67
C ILE A 199 12.55 6.92 1.69
N LYS A 200 13.54 6.02 1.81
CA LYS A 200 13.62 4.83 0.96
C LYS A 200 12.48 3.88 1.30
N GLU A 201 12.26 3.63 2.58
CA GLU A 201 11.15 2.83 3.10
C GLU A 201 9.79 3.45 2.76
N ALA A 202 9.61 4.74 3.05
CA ALA A 202 8.37 5.45 2.71
C ALA A 202 8.06 5.41 1.21
N SER A 203 9.09 5.39 0.35
CA SER A 203 8.89 5.25 -1.10
C SER A 203 8.38 3.89 -1.54
N GLN A 204 8.54 2.85 -0.71
CA GLN A 204 7.98 1.50 -0.92
C GLN A 204 6.70 1.25 -0.12
N SER A 205 6.45 2.01 0.93
CA SER A 205 5.28 1.86 1.83
C SER A 205 3.97 2.42 1.26
N ILE A 206 2.84 2.27 1.95
CA ILE A 206 1.59 2.99 1.71
C ILE A 206 1.19 3.77 2.97
N PRO A 207 0.31 4.78 2.88
CA PRO A 207 -0.16 5.49 4.06
C PRO A 207 -1.00 4.58 4.96
N PRO A 208 -0.80 4.59 6.29
CA PRO A 208 -1.59 3.83 7.26
C PRO A 208 -3.11 4.03 7.09
N ALA A 209 -3.55 5.23 6.68
CA ALA A 209 -4.96 5.53 6.44
C ALA A 209 -5.67 4.53 5.51
N TYR A 210 -4.95 3.90 4.56
CA TYR A 210 -5.57 2.96 3.63
C TYR A 210 -5.96 1.68 4.34
N THR A 211 -5.06 1.10 5.14
CA THR A 211 -5.28 -0.16 5.84
C THR A 211 -6.07 0.01 7.12
N GLN A 212 -6.03 1.20 7.74
CA GLN A 212 -6.99 1.57 8.78
C GLN A 212 -8.42 1.47 8.25
N TYR A 213 -8.70 2.11 7.10
CA TYR A 213 -10.02 2.07 6.49
C TYR A 213 -10.45 0.63 6.12
N ILE A 214 -9.55 -0.17 5.55
CA ILE A 214 -9.83 -1.58 5.21
C ILE A 214 -10.14 -2.38 6.47
N GLY A 215 -9.36 -2.23 7.55
CA GLY A 215 -9.60 -2.88 8.83
C GLY A 215 -10.95 -2.49 9.44
N GLU A 216 -11.33 -1.22 9.36
CA GLU A 216 -12.64 -0.75 9.81
C GLU A 216 -13.80 -1.34 8.98
N GLN A 217 -13.65 -1.47 7.66
CA GLN A 217 -14.65 -2.15 6.81
C GLN A 217 -14.80 -3.63 7.19
N TYR A 218 -13.68 -4.31 7.45
CA TYR A 218 -13.70 -5.70 7.90
C TYR A 218 -14.42 -5.84 9.25
N ASN A 219 -14.07 -5.02 10.25
CA ASN A 219 -14.70 -5.03 11.58
C ASN A 219 -16.22 -4.80 11.48
N LYS A 220 -16.66 -3.88 10.60
CA LYS A 220 -18.09 -3.64 10.34
C LYS A 220 -18.79 -4.86 9.74
N SER A 221 -18.14 -5.57 8.82
CA SER A 221 -18.70 -6.77 8.16
C SER A 221 -18.94 -7.92 9.13
N LEU A 222 -18.06 -8.10 10.12
CA LEU A 222 -18.20 -9.11 11.18
C LEU A 222 -19.40 -8.81 12.09
N ASN A 223 -19.52 -7.54 12.52
CA ASN A 223 -20.62 -7.10 13.39
C ASN A 223 -21.99 -7.27 12.72
N TRP A 224 -22.07 -6.99 11.42
CA TRP A 224 -23.30 -7.20 10.64
C TRP A 224 -23.69 -8.68 10.58
N THR A 225 -22.73 -9.56 10.29
CA THR A 225 -22.95 -11.01 10.22
C THR A 225 -23.40 -11.58 11.56
N ALA A 226 -22.78 -11.15 12.66
CA ALA A 226 -23.15 -11.56 14.01
C ALA A 226 -24.58 -11.12 14.37
N LYS A 227 -24.97 -9.90 14.03
CA LYS A 227 -26.33 -9.38 14.27
C LYS A 227 -27.39 -10.15 13.48
N LYS A 228 -27.13 -10.47 12.21
CA LYS A 228 -28.06 -11.23 11.36
C LYS A 228 -28.27 -12.65 11.87
N ARG A 229 -27.22 -13.33 12.34
CA ARG A 229 -27.33 -14.66 12.97
C ARG A 229 -28.18 -14.64 14.24
N ARG A 230 -28.07 -13.60 15.07
CA ARG A 230 -28.91 -13.44 16.28
C ARG A 230 -30.37 -13.11 16.01
N GLN A 231 -30.70 -12.56 14.84
CA GLN A 231 -32.08 -12.25 14.45
C GLN A 231 -32.81 -13.42 13.79
N LEU A 232 -32.07 -14.45 13.37
CA LEU A 232 -32.58 -15.65 12.70
C LEU A 232 -32.58 -16.89 13.62
N ALA A 233 -32.10 -16.74 14.85
CA ALA A 233 -32.10 -17.75 15.91
C ALA A 233 -33.10 -17.35 17.00
#